data_AF-A0AAD6YEP2-F1
#
_entry.id   AF-A0AAD6YEP2-F1
#
_cell.length_a   1.000
_cell.length_b   1.000
_cell.length_c   1.000
_cell.angle_alpha   90.00
_cell.angle_beta   90.00
_cell.angle_gamma   90.00
#
_symmetry.space_group_name_H-M   'P 1'
#
loop_
_entity.id
_entity.type
_entity.pdbx_description
1 polymer ?
#
loop_
_entity_poly.entity_id
_entity_poly.type
_entity_poly.pdbx_seq_one_letter_code
_entity_poly.pdbx_strand_id
1 'polypeptide(L)'
;MVGCSLLVQISEALMEAKGNSSIFGGINVIFAGDFAQLPPVGMKSLYATIKTKSSAASQKKGQQNIAGKLLWLSVKTVVILKRVERVRGQSDGNNAAVQFVDLLSRLRMGKCTENDFELLNSRLLSRQRPDWNAPGFQNIPVIVPTNAIKDALNERAARVYAARTGNTLDWYYVRD
;
A
#
# COMPACT_ATOMS: atom_id res chain seq x y z
N MET A 1 6.16 0.99 -1.48
CA MET A 1 5.82 2.03 -2.49
C MET A 1 6.94 3.02 -2.82
N VAL A 2 7.98 3.22 -2.01
CA VAL A 2 9.15 4.04 -2.40
C VAL A 2 10.12 3.22 -3.25
N GLY A 3 10.54 3.75 -4.40
CA GLY A 3 11.55 3.15 -5.27
C GLY A 3 12.92 3.81 -5.14
N CYS A 4 13.97 3.14 -5.64
CA CYS A 4 15.35 3.63 -5.56
C CYS A 4 15.52 5.02 -6.18
N SER A 5 14.97 5.25 -7.37
CA SER A 5 15.08 6.54 -8.07
C SER A 5 14.43 7.69 -7.29
N LEU A 6 13.25 7.46 -6.68
CA LEU A 6 12.58 8.46 -5.86
C LEU A 6 13.39 8.80 -4.60
N LEU A 7 14.01 7.80 -3.97
CA LEU A 7 14.83 8.04 -2.78
C LEU A 7 16.06 8.90 -3.09
N VAL A 8 16.68 8.71 -4.26
CA VAL A 8 17.77 9.56 -4.75
C VAL A 8 17.28 10.99 -4.93
N GLN A 9 16.17 11.19 -5.64
CA GLN A 9 15.60 12.52 -5.87
C GLN A 9 15.30 13.26 -4.56
N ILE A 10 14.74 12.56 -3.56
CA ILE A 10 14.50 13.14 -2.24
C ILE A 10 15.81 13.56 -1.58
N SER A 11 16.84 12.71 -1.60
CA SER A 11 18.15 13.06 -1.02
C SER A 11 18.78 14.25 -1.72
N GLU A 12 18.76 14.29 -3.06
CA GLU A 12 19.31 15.38 -3.87
C GLU A 12 18.60 16.70 -3.58
N ALA A 13 17.27 16.70 -3.58
CA ALA A 13 16.48 17.90 -3.26
C ALA A 13 16.76 18.43 -1.85
N LEU A 14 16.94 17.54 -0.87
CA LEU A 14 17.29 17.93 0.49
C LEU A 14 18.73 18.46 0.60
N MET A 15 19.69 17.86 -0.11
CA MET A 15 21.07 18.35 -0.14
C MET A 15 21.14 19.77 -0.70
N GLU A 16 20.42 20.03 -1.79
CA GLU A 16 20.32 21.36 -2.40
C GLU A 16 19.64 22.36 -1.47
N ALA A 17 18.44 22.04 -0.97
CA ALA A 17 17.67 22.92 -0.11
C ALA A 17 18.39 23.27 1.22
N LYS A 18 19.26 22.37 1.71
CA LYS A 18 20.02 22.57 2.94
C LYS A 18 21.43 23.12 2.71
N GLY A 19 21.89 23.23 1.45
CA GLY A 19 23.28 23.57 1.14
C GLY A 19 24.28 22.60 1.79
N ASN A 20 23.90 21.33 1.96
CA ASN A 20 24.68 20.33 2.70
C ASN A 20 24.76 19.05 1.87
N SER A 21 25.97 18.61 1.53
CA SER A 21 26.23 17.41 0.71
C SER A 21 26.11 16.09 1.48
N SER A 22 25.78 16.13 2.76
CA SER A 22 25.49 14.92 3.55
C SER A 22 24.23 14.24 3.05
N ILE A 23 24.13 12.92 3.21
CA ILE A 23 22.92 12.15 2.85
C ILE A 23 21.67 12.83 3.43
N PHE A 24 20.65 13.02 2.60
CA PHE A 24 19.41 13.77 2.92
C PHE A 24 19.64 15.21 3.42
N GLY A 25 20.73 15.88 3.01
CA GLY A 25 21.04 17.22 3.50
C GLY A 25 21.37 17.28 5.00
N GLY A 26 21.75 16.14 5.59
CA GLY A 26 22.12 16.03 7.01
C GLY A 26 20.94 16.03 7.99
N ILE A 27 19.70 15.87 7.51
CA ILE A 27 18.53 15.75 8.40
C ILE A 27 18.30 14.32 8.86
N ASN A 28 17.63 14.17 10.00
CA ASN A 28 17.14 12.87 10.46
C ASN A 28 15.94 12.43 9.60
N VAL A 29 16.02 11.22 9.03
CA VAL A 29 14.95 10.65 8.22
C VAL A 29 14.43 9.38 8.88
N ILE A 30 13.11 9.30 9.08
CA ILE A 30 12.42 8.12 9.59
C ILE A 30 11.62 7.51 8.45
N PHE A 31 11.92 6.26 8.12
CA PHE A 31 11.13 5.47 7.19
C PHE A 31 10.11 4.63 7.96
N ALA A 32 8.85 4.69 7.53
CA ALA A 32 7.79 3.86 8.07
C ALA A 32 7.00 3.20 6.94
N GLY A 33 6.75 1.90 7.05
CA GLY A 33 6.00 1.16 6.04
C GLY A 33 6.12 -0.36 6.20
N ASP A 34 5.50 -1.08 5.27
CA ASP A 34 5.50 -2.53 5.22
C ASP A 34 5.91 -3.01 3.82
N PHE A 35 6.98 -3.79 3.74
CA PHE A 35 7.50 -4.32 2.47
C PHE A 35 6.71 -5.50 1.90
N ALA A 36 5.78 -6.06 2.67
CA ALA A 36 4.83 -7.07 2.18
C ALA A 36 3.62 -6.44 1.47
N GLN A 37 3.53 -5.11 1.45
CA GLN A 37 2.53 -4.39 0.65
C GLN A 37 3.01 -4.17 -0.79
N LEU A 38 2.23 -3.42 -1.57
CA LEU A 38 2.50 -3.19 -2.98
C LEU A 38 3.90 -2.57 -3.23
N PRO A 39 4.63 -3.09 -4.23
CA PRO A 39 5.88 -2.51 -4.66
C PRO A 39 5.65 -1.12 -5.29
N PRO A 40 6.69 -0.28 -5.42
CA PRO A 40 6.61 0.92 -6.24
C PRO A 40 6.18 0.61 -7.67
N VAL A 41 5.30 1.43 -8.23
CA VAL A 41 4.88 1.33 -9.64
C VAL A 41 5.97 1.90 -10.54
N GLY A 42 6.40 1.12 -11.55
CA GLY A 42 7.35 1.58 -12.58
C GLY A 42 8.81 1.80 -12.10
N MET A 43 9.11 1.56 -10.82
CA MET A 43 10.45 1.75 -10.23
C MET A 43 10.99 0.46 -9.60
N LYS A 44 12.30 0.41 -9.33
CA LYS A 44 12.90 -0.68 -8.56
C LYS A 44 12.68 -0.46 -7.06
N SER A 45 12.18 -1.48 -6.37
CA SER A 45 12.03 -1.48 -4.91
C SER A 45 13.37 -1.36 -4.20
N LEU A 46 13.39 -0.72 -3.03
CA LEU A 46 14.59 -0.58 -2.18
C LEU A 46 15.15 -1.94 -1.73
N TYR A 47 14.29 -2.94 -1.57
CA TYR A 47 14.67 -4.31 -1.21
C TYR A 47 14.99 -5.21 -2.41
N ALA A 48 14.89 -4.70 -3.65
CA ALA A 48 15.23 -5.49 -4.83
C ALA A 48 16.72 -5.82 -4.89
N THR A 49 17.04 -6.97 -5.47
CA THR A 49 18.40 -7.32 -5.89
C THR A 49 18.77 -6.52 -7.14
N ILE A 50 19.92 -5.85 -7.10
CA ILE A 50 20.44 -5.06 -8.22
C ILE A 50 21.65 -5.75 -8.83
N LYS A 51 21.58 -6.07 -10.12
CA LYS A 51 22.69 -6.65 -10.89
C LYS A 51 23.65 -5.54 -11.32
N THR A 52 24.70 -5.30 -10.54
CA THR A 52 25.68 -4.23 -10.78
C THR A 52 26.64 -4.49 -11.93
N LYS A 53 26.81 -5.76 -12.35
CA LYS A 53 27.73 -6.16 -13.43
C LYS A 53 27.11 -6.15 -14.84
N SER A 54 25.88 -5.65 -14.99
CA SER A 54 25.20 -5.65 -16.29
C SER A 54 25.43 -4.35 -17.05
N SER A 55 25.41 -4.37 -18.38
CA SER A 55 25.47 -3.14 -19.20
C SER A 55 24.34 -2.15 -18.85
N ALA A 56 23.18 -2.67 -18.43
CA ALA A 56 22.06 -1.87 -17.93
C ALA A 56 22.37 -1.13 -16.61
N ALA A 57 23.33 -1.60 -15.80
CA ALA A 57 23.77 -0.92 -14.60
C ALA A 57 24.51 0.40 -14.91
N SER A 58 25.24 0.44 -16.02
CA SER A 58 25.99 1.62 -16.46
C SER A 58 25.10 2.74 -17.01
N GLN A 59 23.86 2.43 -17.40
CA GLN A 59 22.91 3.44 -17.85
C GLN A 59 22.47 4.34 -16.68
N LYS A 60 22.07 5.59 -16.98
CA LYS A 60 21.60 6.56 -15.97
C LYS A 60 20.56 5.98 -15.00
N LYS A 61 19.57 5.25 -15.52
CA LYS A 61 18.55 4.57 -14.70
C LYS A 61 19.13 3.46 -13.83
N GLY A 62 20.12 2.72 -14.33
CA GLY A 62 20.87 1.72 -13.57
C GLY A 62 21.63 2.34 -12.41
N GLN A 63 22.36 3.42 -12.67
CA GLN A 63 23.11 4.17 -11.66
C GLN A 63 22.20 4.76 -10.59
N GLN A 64 21.05 5.35 -10.95
CA GLN A 64 20.06 5.82 -9.98
C GLN A 64 19.51 4.68 -9.10
N ASN A 65 19.29 3.50 -9.67
CA ASN A 65 18.84 2.35 -8.87
C ASN A 65 19.93 1.92 -7.86
N ILE A 66 21.20 1.90 -8.28
CA ILE A 66 22.34 1.57 -7.42
C ILE A 66 22.48 2.61 -6.31
N ALA A 67 22.49 3.90 -6.65
CA ALA A 67 22.57 4.99 -5.68
C ALA A 67 21.43 4.92 -4.65
N GLY A 68 20.19 4.73 -5.09
CA GLY A 68 19.04 4.60 -4.20
C GLY A 68 19.14 3.35 -3.29
N LYS A 69 19.73 2.27 -3.78
CA LYS A 69 20.01 1.08 -2.95
C LYS A 69 21.08 1.37 -1.91
N LEU A 70 22.13 2.11 -2.25
CA LEU A 70 23.17 2.50 -1.31
C LEU A 70 22.62 3.44 -0.23
N LEU A 71 21.76 4.39 -0.60
CA LEU A 71 21.02 5.23 0.36
C LEU A 71 20.15 4.38 1.30
N TRP A 72 19.46 3.36 0.78
CA TRP A 72 18.69 2.46 1.63
C TRP A 72 19.58 1.66 2.59
N LEU A 73 20.73 1.19 2.12
CA LEU A 73 21.70 0.46 2.93
C LEU A 73 22.42 1.35 3.97
N SER A 74 22.32 2.68 3.89
CA SER A 74 22.87 3.57 4.90
C SER A 74 21.99 3.67 6.16
N VAL A 75 20.77 3.12 6.13
CA VAL A 75 19.88 3.06 7.30
C VAL A 75 20.44 2.05 8.30
N LYS A 76 20.81 2.52 9.51
CA LYS A 76 21.47 1.71 10.54
C LYS A 76 20.52 1.10 11.57
N THR A 77 19.36 1.72 11.77
CA THR A 77 18.43 1.34 12.83
C THR A 77 17.12 0.85 12.21
N VAL A 78 16.69 -0.34 12.62
CA VAL A 78 15.44 -0.95 12.17
C VAL A 78 14.62 -1.30 13.40
N VAL A 79 13.38 -0.82 13.45
CA VAL A 79 12.41 -1.14 14.50
C VAL A 79 11.28 -1.94 13.87
N ILE A 80 11.00 -3.13 14.41
CA ILE A 80 9.91 -3.99 13.95
C ILE A 80 8.78 -3.96 14.98
N LEU A 81 7.66 -3.35 14.61
CA LEU A 81 6.43 -3.41 15.39
C LEU A 81 5.77 -4.78 15.21
N LYS A 82 5.55 -5.50 16.31
CA LYS A 82 5.03 -6.89 16.29
C LYS A 82 3.52 -6.97 16.55
N ARG A 83 2.92 -5.93 17.11
CA ARG A 83 1.55 -5.95 17.59
C ARG A 83 0.59 -5.30 16.61
N VAL A 84 -0.49 -6.01 16.26
CA VAL A 84 -1.54 -5.52 15.36
C VAL A 84 -2.68 -4.92 16.18
N GLU A 85 -2.76 -3.58 16.23
CA GLU A 85 -3.80 -2.89 17.02
C GLU A 85 -5.15 -2.75 16.28
N ARG A 86 -5.17 -2.84 14.94
CA ARG A 86 -6.37 -2.58 14.11
C ARG A 86 -7.57 -3.48 14.46
N VAL A 87 -7.31 -4.71 14.90
CA VAL A 87 -8.35 -5.71 15.21
C VAL A 87 -8.62 -5.78 16.73
N ARG A 88 -7.86 -5.05 17.54
CA ARG A 88 -7.80 -5.29 18.99
C ARG A 88 -9.08 -4.89 19.73
N GLY A 89 -9.73 -3.80 19.33
CA GLY A 89 -11.02 -3.38 19.92
C GLY A 89 -12.14 -4.42 19.75
N GLN A 90 -11.95 -5.43 18.89
CA GLN A 90 -12.87 -6.55 18.69
C GLN A 90 -12.40 -7.86 19.33
N SER A 91 -11.18 -7.91 19.91
CA SER A 91 -10.50 -9.15 20.30
C SER A 91 -10.42 -9.42 21.80
N ASP A 92 -10.88 -8.50 22.65
CA ASP A 92 -11.00 -8.76 24.09
C ASP A 92 -12.12 -9.80 24.31
N GLY A 93 -11.77 -11.09 24.16
CA GLY A 93 -12.66 -12.26 24.28
C GLY A 93 -13.12 -12.93 22.97
N ASN A 94 -12.73 -12.43 21.80
CA ASN A 94 -13.21 -12.96 20.51
C ASN A 94 -12.15 -13.78 19.75
N ASN A 95 -12.32 -15.11 19.75
CA ASN A 95 -11.45 -16.05 19.03
C ASN A 95 -11.36 -15.77 17.51
N ALA A 96 -12.41 -15.21 16.89
CA ALA A 96 -12.42 -14.93 15.46
C ALA A 96 -11.47 -13.77 15.09
N ALA A 97 -11.33 -12.78 15.96
CA ALA A 97 -10.42 -11.66 15.76
C ALA A 97 -8.96 -12.11 15.79
N VAL A 98 -8.61 -12.99 16.74
CA VAL A 98 -7.28 -13.60 16.84
C VAL A 98 -7.00 -14.46 15.60
N GLN A 99 -7.94 -15.32 15.22
CA GLN A 99 -7.82 -16.17 14.04
C GLN A 99 -7.58 -15.35 12.76
N PHE A 100 -8.24 -14.20 12.62
CA PHE A 100 -8.06 -13.32 11.47
C PHE A 100 -6.68 -12.65 11.45
N VAL A 101 -6.18 -12.15 12.59
CA VAL A 101 -4.82 -11.57 12.68
C VAL A 101 -3.76 -12.62 12.34
N ASP A 102 -3.94 -13.84 12.80
CA ASP A 102 -3.05 -14.96 12.51
C ASP A 102 -3.05 -15.33 11.03
N LEU A 103 -4.24 -15.38 10.41
CA LEU A 103 -4.39 -15.57 8.97
C LEU A 103 -3.63 -14.51 8.19
N LEU A 104 -3.84 -13.22 8.52
CA LEU A 104 -3.16 -12.11 7.82
C LEU A 104 -1.63 -12.18 7.98
N SER A 105 -1.15 -12.60 9.15
CA SER A 105 0.28 -12.77 9.41
C SER A 105 0.90 -13.89 8.56
N ARG A 106 0.18 -15.00 8.37
CA ARG A 106 0.60 -16.09 7.47
C ARG A 106 0.53 -15.69 6.01
N LEU A 107 -0.55 -15.02 5.60
CA LEU A 107 -0.73 -14.51 4.24
C LEU A 107 0.41 -13.56 3.84
N ARG A 108 0.79 -12.65 4.75
CA ARG A 108 1.92 -11.72 4.57
C ARG A 108 3.23 -12.42 4.20
N MET A 109 3.45 -13.63 4.72
CA MET A 109 4.66 -14.42 4.53
C MET A 109 4.53 -15.50 3.45
N GLY A 110 3.37 -15.63 2.80
CA GLY A 110 3.09 -16.72 1.86
C GLY A 110 3.04 -18.10 2.53
N LYS A 111 2.61 -18.17 3.80
CA LYS A 111 2.55 -19.39 4.61
C LYS A 111 1.12 -19.79 4.98
N CYS A 112 0.16 -19.51 4.10
CA CYS A 112 -1.24 -19.86 4.32
C CYS A 112 -1.41 -21.37 4.49
N THR A 113 -2.37 -21.74 5.34
CA THR A 113 -2.81 -23.11 5.61
C THR A 113 -4.15 -23.38 4.93
N GLU A 114 -4.55 -24.64 4.87
CA GLU A 114 -5.87 -25.04 4.37
C GLU A 114 -7.01 -24.35 5.15
N ASN A 115 -6.84 -24.22 6.48
CA ASN A 115 -7.79 -23.50 7.33
C ASN A 115 -7.91 -22.02 6.96
N ASP A 116 -6.82 -21.38 6.53
CA ASP A 116 -6.86 -19.98 6.06
C ASP A 116 -7.64 -19.86 4.75
N PHE A 117 -7.43 -20.81 3.83
CA PHE A 117 -8.16 -20.89 2.57
C PHE A 117 -9.66 -21.08 2.81
N GLU A 118 -10.04 -22.04 3.66
CA GLU A 118 -11.45 -22.29 3.98
C GLU A 118 -12.10 -21.09 4.70
N LEU A 119 -11.36 -20.43 5.60
CA LEU A 119 -11.85 -19.22 6.25
C LEU A 119 -12.12 -18.11 5.22
N LEU A 120 -11.24 -17.88 4.25
CA LEU A 120 -11.46 -16.90 3.19
C LEU A 120 -12.62 -17.31 2.27
N ASN A 121 -12.69 -18.57 1.87
CA ASN A 121 -13.78 -19.09 1.04
C ASN A 121 -15.14 -18.96 1.71
N SER A 122 -15.20 -19.13 3.03
CA SER A 122 -16.43 -18.92 3.80
C SER A 122 -17.00 -17.52 3.59
N ARG A 123 -16.17 -16.51 3.27
CA ARG A 123 -16.57 -15.11 3.08
C ARG A 123 -17.00 -14.75 1.65
N LEU A 124 -16.97 -15.72 0.72
CA LEU A 124 -17.46 -15.49 -0.64
C LEU A 124 -18.96 -15.15 -0.65
N LEU A 125 -19.37 -14.21 -1.50
CA LEU A 125 -20.77 -13.80 -1.66
C LEU A 125 -21.69 -14.91 -2.17
N SER A 126 -21.14 -15.96 -2.79
CA SER A 126 -21.91 -17.15 -3.13
C SER A 126 -22.32 -17.98 -1.90
N ARG A 127 -21.62 -17.79 -0.77
CA ARG A 127 -21.83 -18.52 0.50
C ARG A 127 -22.46 -17.64 1.58
N GLN A 128 -22.04 -16.38 1.68
CA GLN A 128 -22.66 -15.36 2.51
C GLN A 128 -23.74 -14.72 1.65
N ARG A 129 -25.03 -14.87 1.96
CA ARG A 129 -26.11 -14.17 1.25
C ARG A 129 -26.49 -12.92 2.06
N PRO A 130 -25.70 -11.83 2.03
CA PRO A 130 -25.98 -10.66 2.86
C PRO A 130 -27.24 -9.96 2.39
N ASP A 131 -27.95 -9.33 3.34
CA ASP A 131 -28.97 -8.35 3.01
C ASP A 131 -28.29 -7.02 2.61
N TRP A 132 -28.28 -6.74 1.32
CA TRP A 132 -27.67 -5.52 0.76
C TRP A 132 -28.41 -4.24 1.15
N ASN A 133 -29.66 -4.34 1.61
CA ASN A 133 -30.42 -3.17 2.06
C ASN A 133 -30.13 -2.81 3.52
N ALA A 134 -29.50 -3.72 4.26
CA ALA A 134 -29.18 -3.49 5.66
C ALA A 134 -28.29 -2.23 5.81
N PRO A 135 -28.49 -1.41 6.86
CA PRO A 135 -27.77 -0.14 7.02
C PRO A 135 -26.25 -0.26 6.92
N GLY A 136 -25.69 -1.39 7.38
CA GLY A 136 -24.26 -1.67 7.34
C GLY A 136 -23.68 -1.81 5.92
N PHE A 137 -24.50 -2.02 4.89
CA PHE A 137 -24.05 -2.18 3.49
C PHE A 137 -24.28 -0.93 2.62
N GLN A 138 -24.98 0.08 3.12
CA GLN A 138 -25.42 1.22 2.30
C GLN A 138 -24.26 2.13 1.84
N ASN A 139 -23.14 2.15 2.56
CA ASN A 139 -21.98 3.00 2.26
C ASN A 139 -20.64 2.25 2.48
N ILE A 140 -20.60 0.95 2.18
CA ILE A 140 -19.36 0.17 2.36
C ILE A 140 -18.32 0.52 1.29
N PRO A 141 -17.03 0.58 1.67
CA PRO A 141 -15.97 0.69 0.68
C PRO A 141 -15.86 -0.62 -0.11
N VAL A 142 -15.78 -0.50 -1.44
CA VAL A 142 -15.54 -1.62 -2.34
C VAL A 142 -14.14 -1.49 -2.93
N ILE A 143 -13.32 -2.52 -2.76
CA ILE A 143 -11.97 -2.58 -3.30
C ILE A 143 -12.01 -3.37 -4.60
N VAL A 144 -11.50 -2.78 -5.68
CA VAL A 144 -11.47 -3.37 -7.02
C VAL A 144 -10.07 -3.27 -7.63
N PRO A 145 -9.72 -4.16 -8.58
CA PRO A 145 -8.33 -4.27 -9.04
C PRO A 145 -7.87 -3.14 -9.96
N THR A 146 -8.77 -2.43 -10.64
CA THR A 146 -8.41 -1.42 -11.65
C THR A 146 -9.14 -0.10 -11.46
N ASN A 147 -8.51 0.99 -11.91
CA ASN A 147 -9.12 2.31 -11.92
C ASN A 147 -10.40 2.36 -12.75
N ALA A 148 -10.43 1.73 -13.93
CA ALA A 148 -11.62 1.73 -14.77
C ALA A 148 -12.86 1.15 -14.06
N ILE A 149 -12.69 0.04 -13.31
CA ILE A 149 -13.79 -0.55 -12.52
C ILE A 149 -14.15 0.38 -11.35
N LYS A 150 -13.15 0.94 -10.66
CA LYS A 150 -13.36 1.87 -9.54
C LYS A 150 -14.12 3.12 -10.00
N ASP A 151 -13.74 3.70 -11.13
CA ASP A 151 -14.35 4.91 -11.68
C ASP A 151 -15.80 4.64 -12.10
N ALA A 152 -16.07 3.53 -12.79
CA ALA A 152 -17.43 3.12 -13.15
C ALA A 152 -18.32 2.86 -11.92
N LEU A 153 -17.79 2.21 -10.88
CA LEU A 153 -18.50 1.99 -9.61
C LEU A 153 -18.77 3.31 -8.88
N ASN A 154 -17.77 4.18 -8.78
CA ASN A 154 -17.90 5.47 -8.12
C ASN A 154 -18.89 6.40 -8.85
N GLU A 155 -18.88 6.41 -10.17
CA GLU A 155 -19.85 7.17 -10.98
C GLU A 155 -21.28 6.72 -10.68
N ARG A 156 -21.52 5.41 -10.66
CA ARG A 156 -22.83 4.85 -10.30
C ARG A 156 -23.20 5.18 -8.85
N ALA A 157 -22.27 4.99 -7.92
CA ALA A 157 -22.49 5.26 -6.50
C ALA A 157 -22.81 6.74 -6.24
N ALA A 158 -22.11 7.67 -6.90
CA ALA A 158 -22.34 9.11 -6.80
C ALA A 158 -23.74 9.50 -7.29
N ARG A 159 -24.19 8.96 -8.44
CA ARG A 159 -25.55 9.19 -8.94
C ARG A 159 -26.63 8.71 -7.96
N VAL A 160 -26.48 7.48 -7.45
CA VAL A 160 -27.41 6.90 -6.46
C VAL A 160 -27.44 7.74 -5.18
N TYR A 161 -26.28 8.17 -4.70
CA TYR A 161 -26.16 9.02 -3.52
C TYR A 161 -26.85 10.38 -3.70
N ALA A 162 -26.61 11.06 -4.82
CA ALA A 162 -27.22 12.35 -5.15
C ALA A 162 -28.75 12.25 -5.20
N ALA A 163 -29.27 11.25 -5.92
CA ALA A 163 -30.72 10.98 -6.00
C ALA A 163 -31.34 10.71 -4.62
N ARG A 164 -30.67 9.89 -3.79
CA ARG A 164 -31.14 9.56 -2.43
C ARG A 164 -31.16 10.78 -1.49
N THR A 165 -30.25 11.74 -1.69
CA THR A 165 -30.08 12.89 -0.80
C THR A 165 -30.73 14.17 -1.32
N GLY A 166 -31.32 14.14 -2.53
CA GLY A 166 -31.93 15.31 -3.16
C GLY A 166 -30.92 16.37 -3.61
N ASN A 167 -29.63 16.01 -3.74
CA ASN A 167 -28.57 16.91 -4.17
C ASN A 167 -28.31 16.78 -5.68
N THR A 168 -27.75 17.83 -6.29
CA THR A 168 -27.25 17.78 -7.67
C THR A 168 -25.87 17.12 -7.73
N LEU A 169 -25.57 16.45 -8.85
CA LEU A 169 -24.25 15.89 -9.15
C LEU A 169 -23.68 16.58 -10.38
N ASP A 170 -22.64 17.38 -10.17
CA ASP A 170 -21.96 18.12 -11.23
C ASP A 170 -20.56 17.52 -11.48
N TRP A 171 -20.17 17.46 -12.76
CA TRP A 171 -18.86 16.98 -13.18
C TRP A 171 -17.98 18.14 -13.61
N TYR A 172 -16.79 18.21 -13.02
CA TYR A 172 -15.77 19.18 -13.36
C TYR A 172 -14.60 18.46 -14.00
N TYR A 173 -14.19 18.95 -15.17
CA TYR A 173 -13.04 18.44 -15.89
C TYR A 173 -11.97 19.52 -15.88
N VAL A 174 -10.73 19.13 -15.52
CA VAL A 174 -9.57 19.99 -15.72
C VAL A 174 -9.44 20.23 -17.22
N ARG A 175 -9.32 21.50 -17.61
CA ARG A 175 -8.83 21.86 -18.94
C ARG A 175 -7.32 22.02 -18.81
N ASP A 176 -6.60 21.20 -19.55
CA ASP A 176 -5.15 21.37 -19.73
C ASP A 176 -4.86 22.68 -20.47
#